data_AF-A0A522A874-F1
#
_entry.id   AF-A0A522A874-F1
#
_cell.length_a   1.000
_cell.length_b   1.000
_cell.length_c   1.000
_cell.angle_alpha   90.00
_cell.angle_beta   90.00
_cell.angle_gamma   90.00
#
_symmetry.space_group_name_H-M   'P 1'
#
loop_
_entity.id
_entity.type
_entity.pdbx_description
1 polymer ?
#
loop_
_entity_poly.entity_id
_entity_poly.type
_entity_poly.pdbx_seq_one_letter_code
_entity_poly.pdbx_strand_id
1 'polypeptide(L)'
;MFQIAELGQKVSREDFNRVAAALRTELLVLQEELKSEDFPVILMFAGVAGAGKAEALDLINEWMDPRWIVTRAYGPPSDEERERPSYWRFWRDLPPKGQIGLFVGCWYHQPNQDFVYKKISKVEYLAALDRIAAFERTLADDGALILKFWMHMDKATQKKRMKALEKDKYESWRITKQDWEHWKHNDKFEKAAEIAVRRTDSGKARWVLVEGADSRYRALTILTTLRDSIIAHREVRRARRKTVAEALEATKRLRATELRKIEATTEALEKASQAAATRKGKKPTKKATVIVTAKGEMKPLTVLDHLDMSLSLTDDAYNEALVETRAKLGRLCRRAHFEGKSALILFEGPDAAGKGGAIRRLTGSMDARDYRVIPVAAPTDEERAQHYLWRFWRYLPRAGRIAIFDRSWYGRVLVERVEGFAQPEEWMRAYSEINEFEEQLGHHGIVLAKFWVHISKDEQYRRFKERETISYKAWKLTAEDWRNRAKWDDYGNAVHEIVERTSTTAAPWTLVEGNDKKYARIKIMRTLCAALEKRLKQDGDGRGASKKKA
;
A
#
# COMPACT_ATOMS: atom_id res chain seq x y z
N MET A 1 17.98 -8.16 27.97
CA MET A 1 16.62 -7.60 27.79
C MET A 1 15.56 -8.51 28.41
N PHE A 2 15.52 -9.80 28.06
CA PHE A 2 14.42 -10.69 28.48
C PHE A 2 14.42 -11.12 29.96
N GLN A 3 15.53 -10.92 30.69
CA GLN A 3 15.60 -11.14 32.14
C GLN A 3 14.52 -10.39 32.95
N ILE A 4 14.00 -9.27 32.43
CA ILE A 4 12.87 -8.54 33.05
C ILE A 4 11.58 -9.38 33.05
N ALA A 5 11.44 -10.31 32.10
CA ALA A 5 10.33 -11.25 32.00
C ALA A 5 10.69 -12.65 32.56
N GLU A 6 11.65 -12.70 33.50
CA GLU A 6 12.08 -13.90 34.25
C GLU A 6 12.09 -13.66 35.76
N LEU A 7 11.35 -12.65 36.24
CA LEU A 7 11.34 -12.24 37.64
C LEU A 7 10.51 -13.17 38.54
N GLY A 8 9.78 -14.13 37.96
CA GLY A 8 8.91 -15.04 38.68
C GLY A 8 7.57 -14.40 39.04
N GLN A 9 7.07 -13.48 38.20
CA GLN A 9 5.82 -12.77 38.43
C GLN A 9 4.64 -13.74 38.52
N LYS A 10 3.80 -13.56 39.54
CA LYS A 10 2.63 -14.43 39.82
C LYS A 10 1.47 -13.60 40.32
N VAL A 11 0.26 -14.02 39.95
CA VAL A 11 -0.97 -13.46 40.50
C VAL A 11 -1.74 -14.58 41.21
N SER A 12 -2.20 -14.30 42.43
CA SER A 12 -3.01 -15.25 43.20
C SER A 12 -4.37 -15.46 42.51
N ARG A 13 -5.01 -16.60 42.78
CA ARG A 13 -6.35 -16.86 42.24
C ARG A 13 -7.37 -15.83 42.75
N GLU A 14 -7.25 -15.42 44.00
CA GLU A 14 -8.13 -14.44 44.64
C GLU A 14 -7.98 -13.06 43.99
N ASP A 15 -6.75 -12.56 43.83
CA ASP A 15 -6.49 -11.27 43.19
C ASP A 15 -6.95 -11.26 41.72
N PHE A 16 -6.73 -12.36 41.00
CA PHE A 16 -7.22 -12.51 39.64
C PHE A 16 -8.75 -12.43 39.58
N ASN A 17 -9.43 -13.22 40.41
CA ASN A 17 -10.90 -13.25 40.44
C ASN A 17 -11.50 -11.90 40.84
N ARG A 18 -10.82 -11.13 41.71
CA ARG A 18 -11.25 -9.80 42.13
C ARG A 18 -11.34 -8.81 40.97
N VAL A 19 -10.43 -8.90 39.99
CA VAL A 19 -10.35 -7.93 38.88
C VAL A 19 -10.90 -8.46 37.56
N ALA A 20 -10.93 -9.79 37.37
CA ALA A 20 -11.27 -10.43 36.10
C ALA A 20 -12.68 -10.06 35.59
N ALA A 21 -13.67 -10.04 36.48
CA ALA A 21 -15.06 -9.74 36.10
C ALA A 21 -15.19 -8.30 35.56
N ALA A 22 -14.65 -7.31 36.28
CA ALA A 22 -14.67 -5.91 35.85
C ALA A 22 -13.91 -5.71 34.53
N LEU A 23 -12.69 -6.26 34.43
CA LEU A 23 -11.87 -6.16 33.23
C LEU A 23 -12.57 -6.78 32.00
N ARG A 24 -13.24 -7.92 32.17
CA ARG A 24 -14.01 -8.55 31.09
C ARG A 24 -15.15 -7.65 30.60
N THR A 25 -15.91 -7.05 31.53
CA THR A 25 -16.99 -6.13 31.19
C THR A 25 -16.45 -4.89 30.45
N GLU A 26 -15.36 -4.31 30.94
CA GLU A 26 -14.71 -3.16 30.29
C GLU A 26 -14.27 -3.49 28.86
N LEU A 27 -13.66 -4.66 28.64
CA LEU A 27 -13.24 -5.09 27.31
C LEU A 27 -14.42 -5.29 26.35
N LEU A 28 -15.54 -5.85 26.81
CA LEU A 28 -16.75 -6.01 26.00
C LEU A 28 -17.36 -4.66 25.62
N VAL A 29 -17.43 -3.73 26.57
CA VAL A 29 -17.91 -2.36 26.30
C VAL A 29 -16.99 -1.66 25.30
N LEU A 30 -15.67 -1.73 25.50
CA LEU A 30 -14.71 -1.16 24.57
C LEU A 30 -14.79 -1.76 23.17
N GLN A 31 -15.03 -3.07 23.06
CA GLN A 31 -15.19 -3.73 21.77
C GLN A 31 -16.45 -3.25 21.04
N GLU A 32 -17.57 -3.05 21.76
CA GLU A 32 -18.78 -2.48 21.17
C GLU A 32 -18.51 -1.08 20.65
N GLU A 33 -17.87 -0.23 21.46
CA GLU A 33 -17.54 1.13 21.06
C GLU A 33 -16.54 1.18 19.89
N LEU A 34 -15.58 0.25 19.83
CA LEU A 34 -14.58 0.15 18.77
C LEU A 34 -15.23 0.01 17.39
N LYS A 35 -16.40 -0.63 17.26
CA LYS A 35 -17.11 -0.79 15.97
C LYS A 35 -17.39 0.52 15.24
N SER A 36 -17.49 1.63 15.98
CA SER A 36 -17.73 2.97 15.44
C SER A 36 -16.44 3.76 15.13
N GLU A 37 -15.27 3.19 15.44
CA GLU A 37 -13.99 3.86 15.27
C GLU A 37 -13.37 3.64 13.88
N ASP A 38 -12.59 4.62 13.41
CA ASP A 38 -11.97 4.64 12.09
C ASP A 38 -10.66 3.85 11.97
N PHE A 39 -10.37 2.97 12.92
CA PHE A 39 -9.10 2.24 12.99
C PHE A 39 -9.29 0.77 13.41
N PRO A 40 -8.43 -0.14 12.92
CA PRO A 40 -8.37 -1.50 13.42
C PRO A 40 -7.41 -1.64 14.61
N VAL A 41 -7.60 -2.71 15.40
CA VAL A 41 -6.64 -3.14 16.42
C VAL A 41 -5.93 -4.41 15.95
N ILE A 42 -4.60 -4.41 15.93
CA ILE A 42 -3.76 -5.52 15.49
C ILE A 42 -2.94 -6.01 16.67
N LEU A 43 -3.20 -7.24 17.11
CA LEU A 43 -2.47 -7.90 18.19
C LEU A 43 -1.59 -9.00 17.62
N MET A 44 -0.30 -8.93 17.91
CA MET A 44 0.68 -9.91 17.47
C MET A 44 1.24 -10.68 18.65
N PHE A 45 1.33 -11.99 18.52
CA PHE A 45 1.85 -12.87 19.57
C PHE A 45 3.06 -13.63 19.04
N ALA A 46 4.24 -13.25 19.52
CA ALA A 46 5.51 -13.93 19.30
C ALA A 46 6.06 -14.44 20.63
N GLY A 47 7.15 -15.20 20.60
CA GLY A 47 7.76 -15.72 21.82
C GLY A 47 8.01 -17.22 21.79
N VAL A 48 8.48 -17.74 22.93
CA VAL A 48 8.96 -19.11 23.06
C VAL A 48 7.81 -20.13 23.10
N ALA A 49 8.08 -21.37 22.69
CA ALA A 49 7.09 -22.45 22.71
C ALA A 49 6.62 -22.71 24.15
N GLY A 50 5.32 -22.95 24.34
CA GLY A 50 4.72 -23.17 25.66
C GLY A 50 4.52 -21.92 26.52
N ALA A 51 4.91 -20.72 26.08
CA ALA A 51 4.78 -19.48 26.87
C ALA A 51 3.35 -18.91 26.96
N GLY A 52 2.34 -19.63 26.45
CA GLY A 52 0.96 -19.20 26.57
C GLY A 52 0.36 -18.46 25.40
N LYS A 53 0.96 -18.51 24.20
CA LYS A 53 0.46 -17.78 23.04
C LYS A 53 -0.96 -18.21 22.68
N ALA A 54 -1.19 -19.51 22.49
CA ALA A 54 -2.50 -20.05 22.13
C ALA A 54 -3.53 -19.75 23.23
N GLU A 55 -3.15 -19.97 24.49
CA GLU A 55 -4.04 -19.72 25.63
C GLU A 55 -4.40 -18.23 25.78
N ALA A 56 -3.53 -17.30 25.36
CA ALA A 56 -3.86 -15.88 25.34
C ALA A 56 -4.88 -15.54 24.24
N LEU A 57 -4.73 -16.14 23.05
CA LEU A 57 -5.69 -16.00 21.96
C LEU A 57 -7.06 -16.57 22.36
N ASP A 58 -7.07 -17.76 22.95
CA ASP A 58 -8.30 -18.43 23.41
C ASP A 58 -9.02 -17.57 24.45
N LEU A 59 -8.28 -17.04 25.43
CA LEU A 59 -8.83 -16.20 26.49
C LEU A 59 -9.43 -14.90 25.95
N ILE A 60 -8.77 -14.25 24.97
CA ILE A 60 -9.32 -13.05 24.32
C ILE A 60 -10.64 -13.38 23.62
N ASN A 61 -10.71 -14.50 22.87
CA ASN A 61 -11.93 -14.94 22.21
C ASN A 61 -13.03 -15.39 23.21
N GLU A 62 -12.65 -15.84 24.41
CA GLU A 62 -13.59 -16.20 25.47
C GLU A 62 -14.17 -14.96 26.18
N TRP A 63 -13.32 -13.97 26.45
CA TRP A 63 -13.69 -12.79 27.23
C TRP A 63 -14.39 -11.73 26.40
N MET A 64 -14.06 -11.62 25.11
CA MET A 64 -14.61 -10.67 24.15
C MET A 64 -15.52 -11.38 23.15
N ASP A 65 -16.26 -10.64 22.33
CA ASP A 65 -17.14 -11.21 21.30
C ASP A 65 -16.32 -11.67 20.07
N PRO A 66 -16.19 -12.98 19.81
CA PRO A 66 -15.37 -13.49 18.72
C PRO A 66 -15.92 -13.15 17.33
N ARG A 67 -17.19 -12.71 17.20
CA ARG A 67 -17.76 -12.28 15.91
C ARG A 67 -17.08 -11.04 15.33
N TRP A 68 -16.39 -10.27 16.17
CA TRP A 68 -15.67 -9.04 15.82
C TRP A 68 -14.16 -9.19 15.97
N ILE A 69 -13.68 -10.44 16.01
CA ILE A 69 -12.27 -10.79 16.15
C ILE A 69 -11.85 -11.70 15.00
N VAL A 70 -10.83 -11.29 14.26
CA VAL A 70 -10.21 -12.11 13.20
C VAL A 70 -8.97 -12.79 13.76
N THR A 71 -9.03 -14.10 13.99
CA THR A 71 -7.87 -14.88 14.45
C THR A 71 -7.14 -15.53 13.27
N ARG A 72 -5.82 -15.34 13.19
CA ARG A 72 -4.95 -15.85 12.13
C ARG A 72 -3.67 -16.46 12.71
N ALA A 73 -3.53 -17.77 12.50
CA ALA A 73 -2.30 -18.51 12.78
C ALA A 73 -1.61 -18.86 11.47
N TYR A 74 -0.42 -18.33 11.25
CA TYR A 74 0.34 -18.51 10.02
C TYR A 74 1.27 -19.72 10.11
N GLY A 75 1.10 -20.63 9.15
CA GLY A 75 2.04 -21.71 8.88
C GLY A 75 2.82 -21.47 7.57
N PRO A 76 3.43 -22.53 7.02
CA PRO A 76 4.03 -22.49 5.68
C PRO A 76 3.05 -21.91 4.65
N PRO A 77 3.54 -21.09 3.71
CA PRO A 77 2.68 -20.44 2.74
C PRO A 77 2.01 -21.45 1.80
N SER A 78 0.72 -21.27 1.51
CA SER A 78 0.00 -22.06 0.50
C SER A 78 0.52 -21.78 -0.91
N ASP A 79 0.12 -22.58 -1.89
CA ASP A 79 0.50 -22.39 -3.31
C ASP A 79 0.13 -20.99 -3.79
N GLU A 80 -1.06 -20.54 -3.40
CA GLU A 80 -1.55 -19.20 -3.72
C GLU A 80 -0.68 -18.09 -3.10
N GLU A 81 -0.19 -18.30 -1.88
CA GLU A 81 0.65 -17.35 -1.16
C GLU A 81 2.10 -17.35 -1.69
N ARG A 82 2.63 -18.52 -2.09
CA ARG A 82 3.99 -18.66 -2.65
C ARG A 82 4.15 -18.02 -4.02
N GLU A 83 3.08 -17.99 -4.80
CA GLU A 83 3.05 -17.39 -6.13
C GLU A 83 2.85 -15.86 -6.11
N ARG A 84 2.89 -15.23 -4.94
CA ARG A 84 2.77 -13.79 -4.74
C ARG A 84 3.84 -13.26 -3.78
N PRO A 85 4.07 -11.93 -3.73
CA PRO A 85 5.00 -11.35 -2.78
C PRO A 85 4.62 -11.73 -1.34
N SER A 86 5.63 -11.97 -0.49
CA SER A 86 5.45 -12.59 0.84
C SER A 86 4.47 -11.84 1.75
N TYR A 87 4.39 -10.51 1.64
CA TYR A 87 3.48 -9.69 2.43
C TYR A 87 2.03 -9.75 1.97
N TRP A 88 1.75 -10.24 0.76
CA TRP A 88 0.39 -10.34 0.22
C TRP A 88 -0.56 -11.08 1.17
N ARG A 89 -0.09 -12.17 1.78
CA ARG A 89 -0.88 -12.97 2.72
C ARG A 89 -1.28 -12.20 3.99
N PHE A 90 -0.44 -11.27 4.43
CA PHE A 90 -0.73 -10.45 5.60
C PHE A 90 -1.72 -9.34 5.25
N TRP A 91 -1.52 -8.67 4.11
CA TRP A 91 -2.48 -7.69 3.59
C TRP A 91 -3.89 -8.28 3.46
N ARG A 92 -4.01 -9.48 2.88
CA ARG A 92 -5.31 -10.18 2.73
C ARG A 92 -6.09 -10.29 4.03
N ASP A 93 -5.38 -10.55 5.13
CA ASP A 93 -5.97 -10.96 6.40
C ASP A 93 -6.06 -9.82 7.44
N LEU A 94 -5.69 -8.59 7.07
CA LEU A 94 -5.79 -7.43 7.97
C LEU A 94 -7.24 -7.21 8.44
N PRO A 95 -7.46 -6.98 9.75
CA PRO A 95 -8.78 -6.67 10.26
C PRO A 95 -9.26 -5.32 9.70
N PRO A 96 -10.54 -5.19 9.33
CA PRO A 96 -11.10 -3.90 8.97
C PRO A 96 -11.18 -2.97 10.18
N LYS A 97 -11.36 -1.68 9.91
CA LYS A 97 -11.64 -0.64 10.92
C LYS A 97 -12.78 -1.06 11.83
N GLY A 98 -12.60 -0.81 13.13
CA GLY A 98 -13.54 -1.21 14.17
C GLY A 98 -13.49 -2.68 14.59
N GLN A 99 -12.54 -3.47 14.07
CA GLN A 99 -12.34 -4.87 14.46
C GLN A 99 -10.95 -5.11 15.06
N ILE A 100 -10.82 -6.27 15.72
CA ILE A 100 -9.57 -6.74 16.33
C ILE A 100 -9.03 -7.92 15.51
N GLY A 101 -7.75 -7.90 15.18
CA GLY A 101 -7.05 -9.03 14.55
C GLY A 101 -6.02 -9.64 15.49
N LEU A 102 -6.05 -10.96 15.67
CA LEU A 102 -5.09 -11.72 16.48
C LEU A 102 -4.16 -12.52 15.57
N PHE A 103 -2.86 -12.24 15.63
CA PHE A 103 -1.86 -12.77 14.70
C PHE A 103 -0.79 -13.59 15.44
N VAL A 104 -0.62 -14.86 15.06
CA VAL A 104 0.47 -15.75 15.51
C VAL A 104 1.24 -16.28 14.30
N GLY A 105 2.57 -16.40 14.40
CA GLY A 105 3.41 -16.95 13.32
C GLY A 105 3.56 -16.02 12.10
N CYS A 106 3.21 -14.74 12.26
CA CYS A 106 3.18 -13.71 11.21
C CYS A 106 4.59 -13.21 10.81
N TRP A 107 4.72 -11.97 10.33
CA TRP A 107 5.90 -11.47 9.59
C TRP A 107 7.25 -11.51 10.33
N TYR A 108 7.27 -11.75 11.65
CA TYR A 108 8.51 -12.01 12.40
C TYR A 108 9.01 -13.46 12.33
N HIS A 109 8.13 -14.43 12.08
CA HIS A 109 8.43 -15.85 12.24
C HIS A 109 9.50 -16.34 11.25
N GLN A 110 9.25 -16.11 9.95
CA GLN A 110 10.12 -16.61 8.88
C GLN A 110 11.53 -15.99 8.94
N PRO A 111 11.72 -14.65 9.05
CA PRO A 111 13.06 -14.08 9.13
C PRO A 111 13.84 -14.55 10.36
N ASN A 112 13.19 -14.70 11.51
CA ASN A 112 13.83 -15.21 12.73
C ASN A 112 14.31 -16.65 12.53
N GLN A 113 13.46 -17.53 12.00
CA GLN A 113 13.83 -18.91 11.71
C GLN A 113 14.96 -18.98 10.69
N ASP A 114 14.86 -18.26 9.58
CA ASP A 114 15.86 -18.29 8.52
C ASP A 114 17.22 -17.79 9.02
N PHE A 115 17.23 -16.79 9.90
CA PHE A 115 18.47 -16.33 10.52
C PHE A 115 19.07 -17.36 11.49
N VAL A 116 18.26 -17.95 12.38
CA VAL A 116 18.73 -18.95 13.35
C VAL A 116 19.24 -20.22 12.68
N TYR A 117 18.55 -20.66 11.62
CA TYR A 117 18.93 -21.80 10.80
C TYR A 117 19.96 -21.47 9.70
N LYS A 118 20.53 -20.26 9.70
CA LYS A 118 21.58 -19.82 8.77
C LYS A 118 21.19 -19.90 7.29
N LYS A 119 19.91 -19.77 6.96
CA LYS A 119 19.42 -19.65 5.58
C LYS A 119 19.61 -18.25 5.01
N ILE A 120 19.68 -17.24 5.88
CA ILE A 120 19.99 -15.84 5.53
C ILE A 120 21.13 -15.32 6.39
N SER A 121 21.89 -14.38 5.82
CA SER A 121 22.92 -13.63 6.52
C SER A 121 22.33 -12.65 7.53
N LYS A 122 23.19 -12.13 8.43
CA LYS A 122 22.79 -11.07 9.37
C LYS A 122 22.31 -9.82 8.62
N VAL A 123 22.94 -9.45 7.51
CA VAL A 123 22.55 -8.27 6.72
C VAL A 123 21.15 -8.43 6.15
N GLU A 124 20.85 -9.59 5.56
CA GLU A 124 19.52 -9.92 5.03
C GLU A 124 18.46 -9.96 6.13
N TYR A 125 18.80 -10.48 7.30
CA TYR A 125 17.92 -10.49 8.47
C TYR A 125 17.60 -9.08 8.96
N LEU A 126 18.61 -8.22 9.09
CA LEU A 126 18.41 -6.82 9.48
C LEU A 126 17.55 -6.05 8.46
N ALA A 127 17.78 -6.28 7.16
CA ALA A 127 16.94 -5.71 6.10
C ALA A 127 15.49 -6.23 6.16
N ALA A 128 15.28 -7.49 6.54
CA ALA A 128 13.94 -8.03 6.77
C ALA A 128 13.23 -7.36 7.94
N LEU A 129 13.95 -7.08 9.04
CA LEU A 129 13.41 -6.34 10.19
C LEU A 129 13.07 -4.89 9.84
N ASP A 130 13.87 -4.22 9.01
CA ASP A 130 13.55 -2.87 8.54
C ASP A 130 12.26 -2.84 7.72
N ARG A 131 12.07 -3.83 6.84
CA ARG A 131 10.81 -4.00 6.08
C ARG A 131 9.61 -4.23 7.00
N ILE A 132 9.79 -5.02 8.07
CA ILE A 132 8.74 -5.22 9.09
C ILE A 132 8.39 -3.88 9.75
N ALA A 133 9.39 -3.12 10.19
CA ALA A 133 9.16 -1.83 10.83
C ALA A 133 8.48 -0.82 9.90
N ALA A 134 8.83 -0.82 8.61
CA ALA A 134 8.20 0.02 7.59
C ALA A 134 6.73 -0.38 7.34
N PHE A 135 6.45 -1.68 7.26
CA PHE A 135 5.09 -2.20 7.14
C PHE A 135 4.22 -1.82 8.34
N GLU A 136 4.72 -2.01 9.56
CA GLU A 136 3.99 -1.63 10.78
C GLU A 136 3.76 -0.13 10.86
N ARG A 137 4.75 0.68 10.46
CA ARG A 137 4.61 2.14 10.39
C ARG A 137 3.53 2.54 9.39
N THR A 138 3.52 1.94 8.21
CA THR A 138 2.49 2.18 7.17
C THR A 138 1.09 1.96 7.73
N LEU A 139 0.86 0.82 8.40
CA LEU A 139 -0.44 0.51 9.02
C LEU A 139 -0.78 1.48 10.17
N ALA A 140 0.17 1.80 11.03
CA ALA A 140 -0.05 2.69 12.17
C ALA A 140 -0.28 4.15 11.75
N ASP A 141 0.38 4.61 10.68
CA ASP A 141 0.21 5.95 10.13
C ASP A 141 -1.22 6.12 9.60
N ASP A 142 -1.77 5.10 8.94
CA ASP A 142 -3.18 5.07 8.51
C ASP A 142 -4.17 4.98 9.68
N GLY A 143 -3.69 4.50 10.83
CA GLY A 143 -4.36 4.67 12.11
C GLY A 143 -4.49 3.40 12.94
N ALA A 144 -4.00 2.26 12.44
CA ALA A 144 -4.05 1.00 13.18
C ALA A 144 -3.39 1.12 14.56
N LEU A 145 -4.04 0.56 15.58
CA LEU A 145 -3.41 0.33 16.89
C LEU A 145 -2.69 -1.02 16.83
N ILE A 146 -1.36 -1.01 16.95
CA ILE A 146 -0.54 -2.23 16.86
C ILE A 146 0.12 -2.53 18.21
N LEU A 147 -0.20 -3.71 18.77
CA LEU A 147 0.42 -4.22 19.99
C LEU A 147 1.10 -5.56 19.70
N LYS A 148 2.36 -5.68 20.12
CA LYS A 148 3.18 -6.87 19.88
C LYS A 148 3.59 -7.47 21.22
N PHE A 149 3.12 -8.67 21.51
CA PHE A 149 3.45 -9.38 22.75
C PHE A 149 4.56 -10.39 22.49
N TRP A 150 5.67 -10.25 23.20
CA TRP A 150 6.72 -11.27 23.28
C TRP A 150 6.50 -12.12 24.52
N MET A 151 6.02 -13.34 24.30
CA MET A 151 5.74 -14.32 25.34
C MET A 151 7.02 -15.04 25.74
N HIS A 152 7.54 -14.74 26.94
CA HIS A 152 8.84 -15.22 27.40
C HIS A 152 8.72 -16.24 28.53
N MET A 153 9.67 -17.18 28.57
CA MET A 153 9.94 -18.04 29.73
C MET A 153 11.42 -18.41 29.68
N ASP A 154 12.04 -18.56 30.85
CA ASP A 154 13.39 -19.10 30.92
C ASP A 154 13.44 -20.54 30.37
N LYS A 155 14.62 -20.95 29.90
CA LYS A 155 14.84 -22.24 29.22
C LYS A 155 14.47 -23.46 30.09
N ALA A 156 14.65 -23.38 31.41
CA ALA A 156 14.36 -24.48 32.33
C ALA A 156 12.85 -24.61 32.55
N THR A 157 12.16 -23.50 32.81
CA THR A 157 10.69 -23.44 32.91
C THR A 157 10.04 -23.86 31.60
N GLN A 158 10.55 -23.40 30.46
CA GLN A 158 10.07 -23.80 29.15
C GLN A 158 10.16 -25.32 28.97
N LYS A 159 11.32 -25.93 29.25
CA LYS A 159 11.51 -27.38 29.15
C LYS A 159 10.54 -28.14 30.05
N LYS A 160 10.35 -27.68 31.28
CA LYS A 160 9.42 -28.29 32.24
C LYS A 160 7.98 -28.27 31.71
N ARG A 161 7.53 -27.13 31.17
CA ARG A 161 6.18 -26.97 30.62
C ARG A 161 5.98 -27.83 29.36
N MET A 162 6.95 -27.85 28.45
CA MET A 162 6.88 -28.70 27.25
C MET A 162 6.78 -30.19 27.62
N LYS A 163 7.58 -30.67 28.58
CA LYS A 163 7.48 -32.05 29.07
C LYS A 163 6.15 -32.36 29.75
N ALA A 164 5.57 -31.40 30.47
CA ALA A 164 4.27 -31.56 31.10
C ALA A 164 3.17 -31.71 30.03
N LEU A 165 3.17 -30.82 29.03
CA LEU A 165 2.24 -30.87 27.90
C LEU A 165 2.38 -32.17 27.10
N GLU A 166 3.61 -32.61 26.81
CA GLU A 166 3.89 -33.85 26.08
C GLU A 166 3.36 -35.11 26.80
N LYS A 167 3.28 -35.08 28.14
CA LYS A 167 2.71 -36.15 28.96
C LYS A 167 1.21 -36.03 29.18
N ASP A 168 0.62 -34.88 28.84
CA ASP A 168 -0.79 -34.64 29.04
C ASP A 168 -1.62 -35.40 28.00
N LYS A 169 -2.59 -36.18 28.48
CA LYS A 169 -3.44 -37.02 27.63
C LYS A 169 -4.26 -36.21 26.61
N TYR A 170 -4.62 -34.98 26.94
CA TYR A 170 -5.51 -34.14 26.15
C TYR A 170 -4.78 -33.01 25.43
N GLU A 171 -3.60 -32.61 25.92
CA GLU A 171 -2.84 -31.47 25.39
C GLU A 171 -1.53 -31.84 24.69
N SER A 172 -1.13 -33.12 24.66
CA SER A 172 0.12 -33.57 24.02
C SER A 172 0.28 -33.18 22.55
N TRP A 173 -0.83 -33.05 21.81
CA TRP A 173 -0.82 -32.59 20.41
C TRP A 173 -0.28 -31.16 20.22
N ARG A 174 -0.24 -30.36 21.30
CA ARG A 174 0.28 -28.97 21.28
C ARG A 174 1.81 -28.90 21.15
N ILE A 175 2.51 -29.99 21.41
CA ILE A 175 3.98 -30.05 21.32
C ILE A 175 4.38 -30.92 20.14
N THR A 176 5.13 -30.33 19.23
CA THR A 176 5.63 -31.00 18.03
C THR A 176 7.11 -31.31 18.14
N LYS A 177 7.61 -32.18 17.25
CA LYS A 177 9.06 -32.40 17.09
C LYS A 177 9.80 -31.09 16.76
N GLN A 178 9.16 -30.21 16.00
CA GLN A 178 9.75 -28.93 15.63
C GLN A 178 9.95 -28.01 16.85
N ASP A 179 9.05 -28.05 17.84
CA ASP A 179 9.22 -27.28 19.07
C ASP A 179 10.45 -27.71 19.86
N TRP A 180 10.72 -29.02 19.92
CA TRP A 180 11.95 -29.54 20.52
C TRP A 180 13.21 -29.16 19.74
N GLU A 181 13.16 -29.14 18.39
CA GLU A 181 14.27 -28.64 17.57
C GLU A 181 14.50 -27.14 17.78
N HIS A 182 13.45 -26.32 17.87
CA HIS A 182 13.57 -24.92 18.23
C HIS A 182 14.16 -24.74 19.62
N TRP A 183 13.74 -25.54 20.60
CA TRP A 183 14.24 -25.50 21.98
C TRP A 183 15.74 -25.79 22.06
N LYS A 184 16.28 -26.72 21.25
CA LYS A 184 17.74 -26.96 21.15
C LYS A 184 18.51 -25.70 20.70
N HIS A 185 17.86 -24.81 19.98
CA HIS A 185 18.41 -23.54 19.51
C HIS A 185 17.89 -22.32 20.29
N ASN A 186 17.33 -22.51 21.49
CA ASN A 186 16.69 -21.43 22.26
C ASN A 186 17.58 -20.19 22.40
N ASP A 187 18.85 -20.37 22.76
CA ASP A 187 19.78 -19.25 22.97
C ASP A 187 20.05 -18.45 21.68
N LYS A 188 19.92 -19.09 20.50
CA LYS A 188 20.02 -18.40 19.20
C LYS A 188 18.72 -17.68 18.85
N PHE A 189 17.57 -18.32 19.12
CA PHE A 189 16.27 -17.69 18.95
C PHE A 189 16.09 -16.47 19.85
N GLU A 190 16.57 -16.54 21.09
CA GLU A 190 16.54 -15.42 22.01
C GLU A 190 17.40 -14.26 21.51
N LYS A 191 18.62 -14.53 21.03
CA LYS A 191 19.46 -13.48 20.41
C LYS A 191 18.81 -12.86 19.17
N ALA A 192 18.20 -13.68 18.31
CA ALA A 192 17.45 -13.18 17.16
C ALA A 192 16.27 -12.30 17.60
N ALA A 193 15.49 -12.78 18.57
CA ALA A 193 14.37 -12.05 19.13
C ALA A 193 14.78 -10.72 19.77
N GLU A 194 15.90 -10.67 20.49
CA GLU A 194 16.41 -9.43 21.06
C GLU A 194 16.73 -8.40 19.96
N ILE A 195 17.35 -8.84 18.86
CA ILE A 195 17.63 -7.98 17.70
C ILE A 195 16.30 -7.51 17.07
N ALA A 196 15.35 -8.42 16.86
CA ALA A 196 14.04 -8.10 16.28
C ALA A 196 13.27 -7.09 17.14
N VAL A 197 13.17 -7.32 18.45
CA VAL A 197 12.49 -6.43 19.39
C VAL A 197 13.15 -5.06 19.38
N ARG A 198 14.47 -4.98 19.57
CA ARG A 198 15.18 -3.68 19.59
C ARG A 198 15.04 -2.89 18.30
N ARG A 199 15.02 -3.57 17.14
CA ARG A 199 15.00 -2.91 15.83
C ARG A 199 13.60 -2.51 15.37
N THR A 200 12.57 -3.15 15.91
CA THR A 200 11.18 -2.93 15.47
C THR A 200 10.27 -2.38 16.57
N ASP A 201 10.76 -2.19 17.79
CA ASP A 201 10.05 -1.43 18.82
C ASP A 201 10.01 0.06 18.44
N SER A 202 8.81 0.63 18.39
CA SER A 202 8.62 2.05 18.06
C SER A 202 7.43 2.62 18.82
N GLY A 203 7.36 3.95 18.92
CA GLY A 203 6.23 4.62 19.59
C GLY A 203 4.85 4.32 18.97
N LYS A 204 4.81 3.88 17.71
CA LYS A 204 3.57 3.56 16.98
C LYS A 204 3.25 2.05 16.94
N ALA A 205 4.23 1.19 17.20
CA ALA A 205 4.09 -0.26 17.24
C ALA A 205 5.04 -0.83 18.30
N ARG A 206 4.53 -0.96 19.53
CA ARG A 206 5.34 -1.31 20.70
C ARG A 206 5.38 -2.81 20.95
N TRP A 207 6.54 -3.27 21.43
CA TRP A 207 6.73 -4.58 22.02
C TRP A 207 6.43 -4.54 23.52
N VAL A 208 5.67 -5.53 23.97
CA VAL A 208 5.33 -5.78 25.37
C VAL A 208 5.92 -7.14 25.72
N LEU A 209 6.91 -7.15 26.61
CA LEU A 209 7.49 -8.39 27.11
C LEU A 209 6.57 -8.96 28.20
N VAL A 210 6.11 -10.20 28.02
CA VAL A 210 5.18 -10.85 28.94
C VAL A 210 5.82 -12.13 29.48
N GLU A 211 6.00 -12.19 30.80
CA GLU A 211 6.39 -13.42 31.49
C GLU A 211 5.26 -14.45 31.42
N GLY A 212 5.51 -15.57 30.76
CA GLY A 212 4.51 -16.57 30.41
C GLY A 212 4.33 -17.70 31.42
N ALA A 213 5.13 -17.71 32.50
CA ALA A 213 5.19 -18.80 33.48
C ALA A 213 3.87 -18.95 34.25
N ASP A 214 3.34 -17.86 34.81
CA ASP A 214 2.06 -17.82 35.51
C ASP A 214 0.93 -17.40 34.57
N SER A 215 -0.12 -18.23 34.47
CA SER A 215 -1.22 -18.00 33.53
C SER A 215 -2.07 -16.76 33.87
N ARG A 216 -2.23 -16.46 35.16
CA ARG A 216 -3.05 -15.34 35.65
C ARG A 216 -2.34 -14.01 35.44
N TYR A 217 -1.06 -13.93 35.80
CA TYR A 217 -0.22 -12.77 35.53
C TYR A 217 -0.20 -12.44 34.04
N ARG A 218 0.09 -13.44 33.20
CA ARG A 218 0.13 -13.30 31.75
C ARG A 218 -1.20 -12.78 31.21
N ALA A 219 -2.31 -13.37 31.62
CA ALA A 219 -3.66 -12.97 31.21
C ALA A 219 -3.95 -11.51 31.58
N LEU A 220 -3.76 -11.12 32.84
CA LEU A 220 -3.99 -9.75 33.27
C LEU A 220 -3.09 -8.76 32.54
N THR A 221 -1.81 -9.08 32.36
CA THR A 221 -0.86 -8.21 31.64
C THR A 221 -1.35 -7.91 30.23
N ILE A 222 -1.74 -8.94 29.47
CA ILE A 222 -2.19 -8.79 28.08
C ILE A 222 -3.50 -8.01 28.01
N LEU A 223 -4.49 -8.40 28.82
CA LEU A 223 -5.84 -7.86 28.75
C LEU A 223 -5.93 -6.42 29.26
N THR A 224 -5.20 -6.08 30.32
CA THR A 224 -5.09 -4.69 30.79
C THR A 224 -4.35 -3.82 29.79
N THR A 225 -3.23 -4.31 29.22
CA THR A 225 -2.50 -3.58 28.18
C THR A 225 -3.36 -3.32 26.96
N LEU A 226 -4.16 -4.31 26.52
CA LEU A 226 -5.11 -4.17 25.43
C LEU A 226 -6.14 -3.07 25.73
N ARG A 227 -6.82 -3.17 26.89
CA ARG A 227 -7.83 -2.20 27.33
C ARG A 227 -7.25 -0.78 27.34
N ASP A 228 -6.14 -0.58 28.04
CA ASP A 228 -5.54 0.73 28.26
C ASP A 228 -5.05 1.35 26.95
N SER A 229 -4.49 0.53 26.06
CA SER A 229 -4.03 0.98 24.75
C SER A 229 -5.18 1.38 23.82
N ILE A 230 -6.31 0.65 23.85
CA ILE A 230 -7.51 1.04 23.08
C ILE A 230 -8.05 2.37 23.58
N ILE A 231 -8.16 2.56 24.90
CA ILE A 231 -8.64 3.81 25.50
C ILE A 231 -7.75 4.98 25.06
N ALA A 232 -6.43 4.87 25.29
CA ALA A 232 -5.49 5.93 24.96
C ALA A 232 -5.47 6.25 23.47
N HIS A 233 -5.52 5.24 22.59
CA HIS A 233 -5.51 5.46 21.15
C HIS A 233 -6.78 6.18 20.67
N ARG A 234 -7.94 5.84 21.23
CA ARG A 234 -9.21 6.54 20.90
C ARG A 234 -9.17 8.00 21.29
N GLU A 235 -8.65 8.32 22.47
CA GLU A 235 -8.50 9.71 22.92
C GLU A 235 -7.59 10.51 21.98
N VAL A 236 -6.42 9.96 21.64
CA VAL A 236 -5.48 10.59 20.69
C VAL A 236 -6.14 10.80 19.32
N ARG A 237 -6.87 9.81 18.80
CA ARG A 237 -7.53 9.92 17.50
C ARG A 237 -8.69 10.92 17.53
N ARG A 238 -9.50 10.96 18.58
CA ARG A 238 -10.58 11.94 18.76
C ARG A 238 -10.02 13.36 18.80
N ALA A 239 -8.96 13.59 19.56
CA ALA A 239 -8.28 14.88 19.61
C ALA A 239 -7.76 15.29 18.23
N ARG A 240 -7.07 14.37 17.53
CA ARG A 240 -6.58 14.62 16.16
C ARG A 240 -7.71 14.94 15.18
N ARG A 241 -8.80 14.16 15.16
CA ARG A 241 -9.94 14.41 14.26
C ARG A 241 -10.54 15.79 14.51
N LYS A 242 -10.66 16.21 15.78
CA LYS A 242 -11.13 17.55 16.15
C LYS A 242 -10.20 18.64 15.61
N THR A 243 -8.89 18.52 15.83
CA THR A 243 -7.90 19.50 15.32
C THR A 243 -7.92 19.59 13.79
N VAL A 244 -8.00 18.47 13.09
CA VAL A 244 -8.06 18.43 11.62
C VAL A 244 -9.35 19.07 11.11
N ALA A 245 -10.50 18.78 11.74
CA ALA A 245 -11.78 19.39 11.38
C ALA A 245 -11.76 20.92 11.55
N GLU A 246 -11.20 21.41 12.66
CA GLU A 246 -11.03 22.84 12.93
C GLU A 246 -10.11 23.51 11.89
N ALA A 247 -8.99 22.87 11.55
CA ALA A 247 -8.06 23.36 10.53
C ALA A 247 -8.66 23.38 9.11
N LEU A 248 -9.44 22.36 8.75
CA LEU A 248 -10.16 22.29 7.48
C LEU A 248 -11.20 23.41 7.37
N GLU A 249 -11.99 23.64 8.42
CA GLU A 249 -12.97 24.74 8.44
C GLU A 249 -12.29 26.12 8.38
N ALA A 250 -11.17 26.32 9.08
CA ALA A 250 -10.39 27.54 8.96
C ALA A 250 -9.86 27.76 7.53
N THR A 251 -9.35 26.70 6.90
CA THR A 251 -8.85 26.74 5.51
C THR A 251 -9.97 27.04 4.51
N LYS A 252 -11.15 26.44 4.68
CA LYS A 252 -12.33 26.73 3.84
C LYS A 252 -12.74 28.20 3.95
N ARG A 253 -12.75 28.76 5.16
CA ARG A 253 -13.05 30.19 5.39
C ARG A 253 -12.04 31.11 4.73
N LEU A 254 -10.75 30.79 4.84
CA LEU A 254 -9.68 31.54 4.17
C LEU A 254 -9.84 31.49 2.65
N ARG A 255 -10.02 30.30 2.06
CA ARG A 255 -10.25 30.13 0.62
C ARG A 255 -11.50 30.88 0.14
N ALA A 256 -12.61 30.81 0.88
CA ALA A 256 -13.82 31.56 0.53
C ALA A 256 -13.59 33.08 0.56
N THR A 257 -12.77 33.55 1.49
CA THR A 257 -12.38 34.97 1.58
C THR A 257 -11.48 35.38 0.42
N GLU A 258 -10.50 34.55 0.07
CA GLU A 258 -9.65 34.76 -1.12
C GLU A 258 -10.45 34.73 -2.41
N LEU A 259 -11.37 33.77 -2.57
CA LEU A 259 -12.26 33.70 -3.74
C LEU A 259 -13.06 34.99 -3.90
N ARG A 260 -13.69 35.48 -2.82
CA ARG A 260 -14.43 36.76 -2.83
C ARG A 260 -13.54 37.94 -3.21
N LYS A 261 -12.28 37.98 -2.76
CA LYS A 261 -11.32 39.03 -3.14
C LYS A 261 -10.97 38.94 -4.63
N ILE A 262 -10.76 37.73 -5.15
CA ILE A 262 -10.49 37.50 -6.57
C ILE A 262 -11.70 37.89 -7.42
N GLU A 263 -12.91 37.48 -7.04
CA GLU A 263 -14.16 37.84 -7.69
C GLU A 263 -14.35 39.37 -7.73
N ALA A 264 -14.20 40.04 -6.58
CA ALA A 264 -14.29 41.50 -6.51
C ALA A 264 -13.24 42.21 -7.37
N THR A 265 -11.99 41.70 -7.40
CA THR A 265 -10.92 42.25 -8.25
C THR A 265 -11.22 42.01 -9.73
N THR A 266 -11.77 40.86 -10.07
CA THR A 266 -12.14 40.49 -11.45
C THR A 266 -13.30 41.35 -11.95
N GLU A 267 -14.34 41.55 -11.14
CA GLU A 267 -15.43 42.48 -11.45
C GLU A 267 -14.95 43.93 -11.61
N ALA A 268 -14.02 44.37 -10.74
CA ALA A 268 -13.41 45.70 -10.86
C ALA A 268 -12.60 45.85 -12.15
N LEU A 269 -11.84 44.82 -12.54
CA LEU A 269 -11.10 44.78 -13.80
C LEU A 269 -12.02 44.72 -15.03
N GLU A 270 -13.12 43.98 -14.98
CA GLU A 270 -14.12 43.94 -16.05
C GLU A 270 -14.82 45.29 -16.22
N LYS A 271 -15.22 45.95 -15.12
CA LYS A 271 -15.77 47.31 -15.15
C LYS A 271 -14.76 48.33 -15.67
N ALA A 272 -13.49 48.22 -15.29
CA ALA A 272 -12.41 49.08 -15.79
C ALA A 272 -12.11 48.83 -17.28
N SER A 273 -12.15 47.58 -17.73
CA SER A 273 -11.99 47.19 -19.14
C SER A 273 -13.14 47.70 -20.01
N GLN A 274 -14.38 47.60 -19.51
CA GLN A 274 -15.56 48.17 -20.17
C GLN A 274 -15.51 49.70 -20.22
N ALA A 275 -14.96 50.36 -19.20
CA ALA A 275 -14.71 51.81 -19.21
C ALA A 275 -13.55 52.22 -20.14
N ALA A 276 -12.54 51.36 -20.31
CA ALA A 276 -11.38 51.59 -21.19
C ALA A 276 -11.70 51.33 -22.68
N ALA A 277 -12.78 50.61 -23.00
CA ALA A 277 -13.27 50.39 -24.36
C ALA A 277 -13.72 51.69 -25.09
N THR A 278 -13.69 52.83 -24.39
CA THR A 278 -14.00 54.17 -24.93
C THR A 278 -12.77 55.01 -25.33
N ARG A 279 -11.54 54.48 -25.30
CA ARG A 279 -10.35 55.19 -25.81
C ARG A 279 -9.55 54.34 -26.81
N LYS A 280 -9.54 54.80 -28.08
CA LYS A 280 -8.69 54.25 -29.13
C LYS A 280 -7.22 54.62 -28.91
N GLY A 281 -6.36 53.61 -28.96
CA GLY A 281 -4.97 53.74 -29.43
C GLY A 281 -3.90 53.22 -28.47
N LYS A 282 -3.35 52.03 -28.76
CA LYS A 282 -2.00 51.76 -29.32
C LYS A 282 -1.60 50.30 -29.03
N LYS A 283 -1.01 49.65 -30.03
CA LYS A 283 -0.40 48.30 -29.94
C LYS A 283 0.90 48.34 -29.14
N PRO A 284 1.28 47.23 -28.46
CA PRO A 284 2.68 46.89 -28.29
C PRO A 284 3.05 45.58 -28.99
N THR A 285 4.29 45.57 -29.47
CA THR A 285 5.01 44.57 -30.26
C THR A 285 5.74 43.53 -29.40
N LYS A 286 6.06 42.39 -30.02
CA LYS A 286 6.68 41.14 -29.49
C LYS A 286 7.98 41.39 -28.69
N LYS A 287 8.05 40.94 -27.42
CA LYS A 287 8.50 39.63 -26.87
C LYS A 287 10.02 39.41 -26.83
N ALA A 288 10.57 39.59 -25.63
CA ALA A 288 11.77 38.95 -25.14
C ALA A 288 11.46 37.51 -24.65
N THR A 289 12.49 36.67 -24.62
CA THR A 289 12.45 35.24 -24.33
C THR A 289 12.22 34.94 -22.84
N VAL A 290 10.97 34.87 -22.40
CA VAL A 290 10.53 34.17 -21.16
C VAL A 290 9.09 33.69 -21.39
N ILE A 291 8.77 32.43 -21.04
CA ILE A 291 7.38 31.93 -21.10
C ILE A 291 6.61 32.52 -19.90
N VAL A 292 6.06 33.72 -20.10
CA VAL A 292 5.13 34.38 -19.19
C VAL A 292 3.71 34.02 -19.65
N THR A 293 2.87 33.53 -18.75
CA THR A 293 1.44 33.31 -19.05
C THR A 293 0.77 34.64 -19.41
N ALA A 294 -0.40 34.61 -20.07
CA ALA A 294 -1.14 35.82 -20.45
C ALA A 294 -1.49 36.76 -19.27
N LYS A 295 -1.28 36.33 -18.02
CA LYS A 295 -1.53 37.07 -16.78
C LYS A 295 -0.28 37.50 -16.00
N GLY A 296 0.93 37.27 -16.51
CA GLY A 296 2.15 37.66 -15.78
C GLY A 296 2.62 36.67 -14.71
N GLU A 297 1.97 35.51 -14.58
CA GLU A 297 2.33 34.50 -13.58
C GLU A 297 3.44 33.57 -14.12
N MET A 298 4.49 33.37 -13.32
CA MET A 298 5.52 32.36 -13.55
C MET A 298 4.95 30.98 -13.25
N LYS A 299 4.77 30.15 -14.27
CA LYS A 299 4.46 28.72 -14.08
C LYS A 299 5.78 27.93 -13.96
N PRO A 300 5.98 27.12 -12.92
CA PRO A 300 7.16 26.24 -12.85
C PRO A 300 7.14 25.26 -14.03
N LEU A 301 8.31 25.10 -14.68
CA LEU A 301 8.49 24.07 -15.71
C LEU A 301 8.33 22.69 -15.06
N THR A 302 7.56 21.82 -15.70
CA THR A 302 7.32 20.45 -15.27
C THR A 302 8.00 19.47 -16.23
N VAL A 303 8.18 18.23 -15.78
CA VAL A 303 8.66 17.12 -16.64
C VAL A 303 7.80 16.91 -17.90
N LEU A 304 6.53 17.35 -17.87
CA LEU A 304 5.60 17.21 -19.00
C LEU A 304 5.89 18.23 -20.11
N ASP A 305 6.46 19.38 -19.77
CA ASP A 305 6.75 20.46 -20.73
C ASP A 305 7.92 20.11 -21.67
N HIS A 306 8.68 19.06 -21.34
CA HIS A 306 9.78 18.55 -22.16
C HIS A 306 9.36 17.48 -23.18
N LEU A 307 8.09 17.08 -23.21
CA LEU A 307 7.59 16.08 -24.14
C LEU A 307 7.41 16.67 -25.54
N ASP A 308 7.92 15.98 -26.56
CA ASP A 308 7.64 16.32 -27.96
C ASP A 308 6.24 15.83 -28.35
N MET A 309 5.27 16.71 -28.16
CA MET A 309 3.87 16.42 -28.45
C MET A 309 3.52 16.42 -29.95
N SER A 310 4.52 16.59 -30.84
CA SER A 310 4.37 16.50 -32.31
C SER A 310 4.57 15.08 -32.87
N LEU A 311 5.12 14.17 -32.06
CA LEU A 311 5.37 12.79 -32.46
C LEU A 311 4.08 12.09 -32.92
N SER A 312 4.14 11.47 -34.09
CA SER A 312 3.01 10.82 -34.74
C SER A 312 3.46 9.67 -35.64
N LEU A 313 2.53 8.78 -35.99
CA LEU A 313 2.75 7.72 -36.97
C LEU A 313 1.72 7.79 -38.10
N THR A 314 2.18 7.56 -39.32
CA THR A 314 1.31 7.30 -40.47
C THR A 314 0.57 5.98 -40.30
N ASP A 315 -0.50 5.79 -41.07
CA ASP A 315 -1.33 4.57 -41.02
C ASP A 315 -0.51 3.32 -41.36
N ASP A 316 0.31 3.39 -42.40
CA ASP A 316 1.15 2.27 -42.84
C ASP A 316 2.21 1.92 -41.79
N ALA A 317 2.96 2.93 -41.30
CA ALA A 317 3.96 2.72 -40.26
C ALA A 317 3.34 2.19 -38.95
N TYR A 318 2.13 2.65 -38.61
CA TYR A 318 1.40 2.13 -37.46
C TYR A 318 1.00 0.67 -37.65
N ASN A 319 0.46 0.30 -38.81
CA ASN A 319 -0.01 -1.06 -39.07
C ASN A 319 1.16 -2.05 -39.07
N GLU A 320 2.29 -1.69 -39.70
CA GLU A 320 3.52 -2.49 -39.69
C GLU A 320 4.05 -2.67 -38.27
N ALA A 321 4.28 -1.58 -37.54
CA ALA A 321 4.79 -1.63 -36.18
C ALA A 321 3.83 -2.36 -35.22
N LEU A 322 2.52 -2.27 -35.46
CA LEU A 322 1.52 -2.98 -34.67
C LEU A 322 1.64 -4.49 -34.87
N VAL A 323 1.76 -4.98 -36.11
CA VAL A 323 1.92 -6.42 -36.39
C VAL A 323 3.18 -6.95 -35.71
N GLU A 324 4.32 -6.27 -35.90
CA GLU A 324 5.60 -6.64 -35.31
C GLU A 324 5.50 -6.70 -33.77
N THR A 325 5.02 -5.61 -33.16
CA THR A 325 5.00 -5.49 -31.71
C THR A 325 3.96 -6.42 -31.06
N ARG A 326 2.81 -6.67 -31.72
CA ARG A 326 1.82 -7.66 -31.25
C ARG A 326 2.41 -9.07 -31.22
N ALA A 327 3.09 -9.47 -32.30
CA ALA A 327 3.71 -10.79 -32.38
C ALA A 327 4.81 -10.96 -31.32
N LYS A 328 5.66 -9.94 -31.15
CA LYS A 328 6.71 -9.92 -30.13
C LYS A 328 6.12 -10.00 -28.72
N LEU A 329 5.15 -9.15 -28.40
CA LEU A 329 4.53 -9.10 -27.07
C LEU A 329 3.85 -10.43 -26.73
N GLY A 330 3.10 -11.03 -27.67
CA GLY A 330 2.45 -12.32 -27.46
C GLY A 330 3.44 -13.46 -27.15
N ARG A 331 4.60 -13.50 -27.84
CA ARG A 331 5.67 -14.46 -27.52
C ARG A 331 6.26 -14.23 -26.13
N LEU A 332 6.53 -12.98 -25.77
CA LEU A 332 7.10 -12.63 -24.46
C LEU A 332 6.14 -12.95 -23.32
N CYS A 333 4.86 -12.60 -23.45
CA CYS A 333 3.83 -12.91 -22.45
C CYS A 333 3.67 -14.43 -22.27
N ARG A 334 3.63 -15.20 -23.36
CA ARG A 334 3.56 -16.66 -23.28
C ARG A 334 4.80 -17.24 -22.58
N ARG A 335 6.00 -16.76 -22.91
CA ARG A 335 7.22 -17.18 -22.23
C ARG A 335 7.21 -16.81 -20.75
N ALA A 336 6.81 -15.59 -20.41
CA ALA A 336 6.68 -15.12 -19.03
C ALA A 336 5.69 -15.97 -18.23
N HIS A 337 4.57 -16.36 -18.84
CA HIS A 337 3.61 -17.29 -18.25
C HIS A 337 4.24 -18.63 -17.86
N PHE A 338 4.90 -19.31 -18.81
CA PHE A 338 5.56 -20.60 -18.55
C PHE A 338 6.72 -20.51 -17.55
N GLU A 339 7.40 -19.36 -17.48
CA GLU A 339 8.50 -19.14 -16.53
C GLU A 339 8.02 -18.58 -15.17
N GLY A 340 6.71 -18.45 -14.95
CA GLY A 340 6.13 -17.94 -13.70
C GLY A 340 6.42 -16.45 -13.46
N LYS A 341 6.76 -15.67 -14.49
CA LYS A 341 7.06 -14.24 -14.41
C LYS A 341 5.80 -13.42 -14.61
N SER A 342 5.29 -12.82 -13.54
CA SER A 342 4.11 -11.98 -13.58
C SER A 342 4.45 -10.53 -13.94
N ALA A 343 3.45 -9.78 -14.40
CA ALA A 343 3.59 -8.38 -14.72
C ALA A 343 2.40 -7.54 -14.21
N LEU A 344 2.70 -6.30 -13.82
CA LEU A 344 1.75 -5.26 -13.47
C LEU A 344 1.91 -4.09 -14.43
N ILE A 345 0.81 -3.69 -15.05
CA ILE A 345 0.81 -2.65 -16.08
C ILE A 345 -0.16 -1.55 -15.65
N LEU A 346 0.36 -0.36 -15.38
CA LEU A 346 -0.41 0.76 -14.85
C LEU A 346 -0.61 1.83 -15.92
N PHE A 347 -1.84 2.31 -16.05
CA PHE A 347 -2.21 3.40 -16.93
C PHE A 347 -2.76 4.58 -16.15
N GLU A 348 -2.02 5.68 -16.18
CA GLU A 348 -2.46 7.01 -15.73
C GLU A 348 -2.41 8.01 -16.89
N GLY A 349 -3.03 9.17 -16.71
CA GLY A 349 -3.12 10.23 -17.71
C GLY A 349 -4.42 11.02 -17.62
N PRO A 350 -4.48 12.24 -18.15
CA PRO A 350 -5.69 13.07 -18.12
C PRO A 350 -6.87 12.40 -18.83
N ASP A 351 -8.07 12.91 -18.54
CA ASP A 351 -9.27 12.44 -19.20
C ASP A 351 -9.15 12.66 -20.72
N ALA A 352 -9.66 11.68 -21.47
CA ALA A 352 -9.48 11.53 -22.91
C ALA A 352 -8.06 11.30 -23.46
N ALA A 353 -7.05 11.01 -22.61
CA ALA A 353 -5.69 10.63 -23.05
C ALA A 353 -5.63 9.41 -23.99
N GLY A 354 -6.58 8.47 -23.87
CA GLY A 354 -6.65 7.29 -24.72
C GLY A 354 -6.22 5.97 -24.06
N LYS A 355 -6.10 5.93 -22.72
CA LYS A 355 -5.75 4.77 -21.89
C LYS A 355 -6.48 3.49 -22.30
N GLY A 356 -7.82 3.49 -22.28
CA GLY A 356 -8.61 2.31 -22.67
C GLY A 356 -8.36 1.82 -24.12
N GLY A 357 -7.99 2.72 -25.03
CA GLY A 357 -7.60 2.35 -26.39
C GLY A 357 -6.24 1.66 -26.45
N ALA A 358 -5.29 2.10 -25.62
CA ALA A 358 -3.98 1.45 -25.46
C ALA A 358 -4.13 0.07 -24.80
N ILE A 359 -4.91 -0.02 -23.71
CA ILE A 359 -5.22 -1.28 -23.03
C ILE A 359 -5.80 -2.29 -24.02
N ARG A 360 -6.78 -1.90 -24.85
CA ARG A 360 -7.39 -2.80 -25.85
C ARG A 360 -6.40 -3.32 -26.90
N ARG A 361 -5.37 -2.55 -27.25
CA ARG A 361 -4.33 -2.99 -28.22
C ARG A 361 -3.35 -3.95 -27.56
N LEU A 362 -2.99 -3.67 -26.31
CA LEU A 362 -2.14 -4.52 -25.49
C LEU A 362 -2.80 -5.87 -25.23
N THR A 363 -4.04 -5.90 -24.76
CA THR A 363 -4.78 -7.14 -24.50
C THR A 363 -5.05 -7.96 -25.76
N GLY A 364 -5.20 -7.29 -26.92
CA GLY A 364 -5.28 -7.97 -28.21
C GLY A 364 -4.01 -8.73 -28.64
N SER A 365 -2.93 -8.67 -27.86
CA SER A 365 -1.67 -9.40 -28.10
C SER A 365 -1.47 -10.56 -27.11
N MET A 366 -2.38 -10.76 -26.16
CA MET A 366 -2.24 -11.68 -25.04
C MET A 366 -3.39 -12.69 -25.04
N ASP A 367 -3.20 -13.84 -24.41
CA ASP A 367 -4.29 -14.77 -24.14
C ASP A 367 -5.20 -14.19 -23.04
N ALA A 368 -6.52 -14.20 -23.26
CA ALA A 368 -7.51 -13.64 -22.34
C ALA A 368 -7.53 -14.32 -20.96
N ARG A 369 -6.99 -15.54 -20.85
CA ARG A 369 -6.87 -16.26 -19.57
C ARG A 369 -5.70 -15.76 -18.73
N ASP A 370 -4.71 -15.13 -19.36
CA ASP A 370 -3.43 -14.81 -18.72
C ASP A 370 -3.39 -13.39 -18.15
N TYR A 371 -4.39 -12.55 -18.46
CA TYR A 371 -4.48 -11.20 -17.93
C TYR A 371 -5.82 -10.90 -17.23
N ARG A 372 -5.79 -9.91 -16.34
CA ARG A 372 -6.97 -9.27 -15.77
C ARG A 372 -6.85 -7.76 -15.93
N VAL A 373 -7.90 -7.10 -16.40
CA VAL A 373 -8.00 -5.63 -16.39
C VAL A 373 -8.79 -5.20 -15.15
N ILE A 374 -8.23 -4.29 -14.36
CA ILE A 374 -8.79 -3.75 -13.12
C ILE A 374 -9.05 -2.26 -13.34
N PRO A 375 -10.31 -1.86 -13.61
CA PRO A 375 -10.67 -0.45 -13.59
C PRO A 375 -10.74 0.03 -12.13
N VAL A 376 -9.88 0.98 -11.76
CA VAL A 376 -9.88 1.55 -10.40
C VAL A 376 -10.79 2.76 -10.35
N ALA A 377 -11.78 2.69 -9.46
CA ALA A 377 -12.75 3.74 -9.20
C ALA A 377 -12.75 4.13 -7.71
N ALA A 378 -13.76 4.91 -7.30
CA ALA A 378 -14.00 5.21 -5.90
C ALA A 378 -14.01 3.91 -5.05
N PRO A 379 -13.47 3.94 -3.82
CA PRO A 379 -13.48 2.78 -2.95
C PRO A 379 -14.90 2.33 -2.64
N THR A 380 -15.08 1.01 -2.56
CA THR A 380 -16.25 0.37 -1.96
C THR A 380 -16.21 0.48 -0.44
N ASP A 381 -17.29 0.09 0.24
CA ASP A 381 -17.33 0.07 1.71
C ASP A 381 -16.25 -0.84 2.31
N GLU A 382 -16.06 -2.03 1.74
CA GLU A 382 -15.01 -2.97 2.15
C GLU A 382 -13.61 -2.35 2.02
N GLU A 383 -13.35 -1.65 0.92
CA GLU A 383 -12.05 -1.02 0.69
C GLU A 383 -11.82 0.20 1.58
N ARG A 384 -12.86 0.98 1.91
CA ARG A 384 -12.78 2.10 2.86
C ARG A 384 -12.49 1.65 4.29
N ALA A 385 -13.00 0.46 4.64
CA ALA A 385 -12.79 -0.15 5.94
C ALA A 385 -11.35 -0.67 6.11
N GLN A 386 -10.53 -0.66 5.07
CA GLN A 386 -9.15 -1.16 5.10
C GLN A 386 -8.15 -0.02 4.88
N HIS A 387 -6.87 -0.35 5.07
CA HIS A 387 -5.77 0.54 4.67
C HIS A 387 -5.79 0.79 3.16
N TYR A 388 -5.41 1.99 2.71
CA TYR A 388 -5.44 2.40 1.30
C TYR A 388 -4.89 1.35 0.31
N LEU A 389 -3.66 0.88 0.56
CA LEU A 389 -2.99 -0.06 -0.32
C LEU A 389 -3.64 -1.46 -0.38
N TRP A 390 -4.47 -1.83 0.61
CA TRP A 390 -5.12 -3.14 0.70
C TRP A 390 -5.89 -3.48 -0.58
N ARG A 391 -6.60 -2.48 -1.13
CA ARG A 391 -7.42 -2.65 -2.33
C ARG A 391 -6.62 -2.94 -3.59
N PHE A 392 -5.32 -2.67 -3.61
CA PHE A 392 -4.43 -2.99 -4.73
C PHE A 392 -3.70 -4.31 -4.50
N TRP A 393 -3.30 -4.59 -3.25
CA TRP A 393 -2.72 -5.88 -2.87
C TRP A 393 -3.62 -7.06 -3.25
N ARG A 394 -4.94 -6.95 -3.06
CA ARG A 394 -5.89 -8.03 -3.42
C ARG A 394 -5.91 -8.39 -4.91
N TYR A 395 -5.45 -7.50 -5.80
CA TYR A 395 -5.43 -7.72 -7.24
C TYR A 395 -4.07 -8.14 -7.79
N LEU A 396 -3.06 -8.37 -6.93
CA LEU A 396 -1.77 -8.85 -7.39
C LEU A 396 -1.91 -10.19 -8.13
N PRO A 397 -1.32 -10.32 -9.34
CA PRO A 397 -1.41 -11.52 -10.12
C PRO A 397 -0.60 -12.65 -9.48
N ARG A 398 -1.07 -13.88 -9.67
CA ARG A 398 -0.26 -15.09 -9.43
C ARG A 398 0.93 -15.14 -10.40
N ALA A 399 1.92 -15.96 -10.09
CA ALA A 399 3.07 -16.21 -10.94
C ALA A 399 2.66 -16.47 -12.40
N GLY A 400 3.33 -15.79 -13.34
CA GLY A 400 3.07 -15.92 -14.78
C GLY A 400 1.77 -15.26 -15.29
N ARG A 401 1.01 -14.58 -14.43
CA ARG A 401 -0.20 -13.83 -14.83
C ARG A 401 0.08 -12.33 -14.90
N ILE A 402 -0.78 -11.61 -15.61
CA ILE A 402 -0.68 -10.17 -15.83
C ILE A 402 -1.89 -9.47 -15.21
N ALA A 403 -1.67 -8.37 -14.49
CA ALA A 403 -2.74 -7.46 -14.10
C ALA A 403 -2.52 -6.07 -14.70
N ILE A 404 -3.57 -5.52 -15.29
CA ILE A 404 -3.57 -4.22 -15.96
C ILE A 404 -4.49 -3.28 -15.18
N PHE A 405 -3.93 -2.23 -14.61
CA PHE A 405 -4.63 -1.21 -13.85
C PHE A 405 -4.99 -0.03 -14.75
N ASP A 406 -6.28 0.23 -14.97
CA ASP A 406 -6.78 1.48 -15.57
C ASP A 406 -7.12 2.44 -14.42
N ARG A 407 -6.22 3.41 -14.18
CA ARG A 407 -6.02 4.07 -12.88
C ARG A 407 -5.49 3.09 -11.80
N SER A 408 -4.86 3.61 -10.76
CA SER A 408 -4.06 2.81 -9.81
C SER A 408 -3.97 3.45 -8.42
N TRP A 409 -3.05 2.94 -7.58
CA TRP A 409 -2.68 3.53 -6.29
C TRP A 409 -2.14 4.96 -6.39
N TYR A 410 -1.74 5.42 -7.58
CA TYR A 410 -1.38 6.81 -7.80
C TYR A 410 -2.56 7.78 -7.67
N GLY A 411 -3.81 7.28 -7.60
CA GLY A 411 -4.98 8.10 -7.31
C GLY A 411 -4.83 8.96 -6.04
N ARG A 412 -4.16 8.44 -5.00
CA ARG A 412 -3.89 9.15 -3.73
C ARG A 412 -3.14 10.46 -3.91
N VAL A 413 -2.14 10.44 -4.79
CA VAL A 413 -1.24 11.57 -5.08
C VAL A 413 -1.63 12.33 -6.35
N LEU A 414 -2.72 11.93 -6.99
CA LEU A 414 -3.35 12.59 -8.14
C LEU A 414 -4.71 13.17 -7.76
N VAL A 415 -5.79 12.47 -8.09
CA VAL A 415 -7.17 12.96 -7.95
C VAL A 415 -7.52 13.23 -6.50
N GLU A 416 -7.11 12.37 -5.56
CA GLU A 416 -7.46 12.59 -4.15
C GLU A 416 -6.74 13.80 -3.56
N ARG A 417 -5.51 14.08 -4.00
CA ARG A 417 -4.76 15.29 -3.66
C ARG A 417 -5.41 16.55 -4.24
N VAL A 418 -5.74 16.53 -5.54
CA VAL A 418 -6.27 17.72 -6.27
C VAL A 418 -7.73 18.02 -5.90
N GLU A 419 -8.52 17.00 -5.60
CA GLU A 419 -9.92 17.16 -5.15
C GLU A 419 -10.06 17.27 -3.63
N GLY A 420 -8.99 16.98 -2.87
CA GLY A 420 -9.00 17.05 -1.41
C GLY A 420 -9.74 15.88 -0.74
N PHE A 421 -9.80 14.71 -1.39
CA PHE A 421 -10.30 13.48 -0.79
C PHE A 421 -9.29 12.83 0.18
N ALA A 422 -8.01 13.19 0.05
CA ALA A 422 -6.95 12.81 0.97
C ALA A 422 -6.42 14.05 1.70
N GLN A 423 -6.19 13.93 3.00
CA GLN A 423 -5.52 14.96 3.79
C GLN A 423 -4.06 15.12 3.35
N PRO A 424 -3.46 16.31 3.56
CA PRO A 424 -2.06 16.55 3.25
C PRO A 424 -1.12 15.46 3.74
N GLU A 425 -1.26 15.02 5.00
CA GLU A 425 -0.37 14.02 5.57
C GLU A 425 -0.54 12.65 4.90
N GLU A 426 -1.75 12.30 4.45
CA GLU A 426 -2.05 11.03 3.80
C GLU A 426 -1.39 10.93 2.42
N TRP A 427 -1.54 11.95 1.57
CA TRP A 427 -0.93 11.89 0.24
C TRP A 427 0.57 12.20 0.27
N MET A 428 1.07 13.00 1.22
CA MET A 428 2.51 13.27 1.33
C MET A 428 3.30 12.02 1.71
N ARG A 429 2.80 11.20 2.65
CA ARG A 429 3.48 9.94 3.01
C ARG A 429 3.30 8.84 1.95
N ALA A 430 2.21 8.90 1.17
CA ALA A 430 1.90 7.89 0.17
C ALA A 430 3.01 7.70 -0.89
N TYR A 431 3.83 8.72 -1.18
CA TYR A 431 4.99 8.55 -2.06
C TYR A 431 5.97 7.48 -1.55
N SER A 432 6.28 7.49 -0.24
CA SER A 432 7.15 6.47 0.37
C SER A 432 6.48 5.11 0.40
N GLU A 433 5.21 5.06 0.80
CA GLU A 433 4.42 3.82 0.85
C GLU A 433 4.31 3.16 -0.54
N ILE A 434 4.13 3.96 -1.59
CA ILE A 434 4.10 3.49 -2.98
C ILE A 434 5.46 2.93 -3.39
N ASN A 435 6.55 3.61 -3.07
CA ASN A 435 7.89 3.10 -3.40
C ASN A 435 8.20 1.80 -2.67
N GLU A 436 7.86 1.70 -1.38
CA GLU A 436 8.03 0.47 -0.58
C GLU A 436 7.14 -0.67 -1.11
N PHE A 437 5.93 -0.35 -1.56
CA PHE A 437 5.05 -1.32 -2.22
C PHE A 437 5.66 -1.83 -3.53
N GLU A 438 6.08 -0.92 -4.42
CA GLU A 438 6.66 -1.26 -5.72
C GLU A 438 8.00 -2.00 -5.59
N GLU A 439 8.80 -1.67 -4.57
CA GLU A 439 10.02 -2.40 -4.23
C GLU A 439 9.73 -3.85 -3.85
N GLN A 440 8.68 -4.11 -3.05
CA GLN A 440 8.27 -5.48 -2.71
C GLN A 440 7.84 -6.27 -3.96
N LEU A 441 7.16 -5.63 -4.91
CA LEU A 441 6.79 -6.24 -6.19
C LEU A 441 8.04 -6.59 -7.01
N GLY A 442 8.98 -5.65 -7.11
CA GLY A 442 10.24 -5.82 -7.82
C GLY A 442 11.13 -6.92 -7.22
N HIS A 443 11.26 -6.96 -5.89
CA HIS A 443 12.01 -8.00 -5.17
C HIS A 443 11.42 -9.39 -5.35
N HIS A 444 10.09 -9.52 -5.43
CA HIS A 444 9.44 -10.78 -5.79
C HIS A 444 9.65 -11.15 -7.27
N GLY A 445 10.06 -10.19 -8.10
CA GLY A 445 10.38 -10.40 -9.51
C GLY A 445 9.23 -10.09 -10.46
N ILE A 446 8.23 -9.32 -10.02
CA ILE A 446 7.13 -8.82 -10.84
C ILE A 446 7.66 -7.72 -11.77
N VAL A 447 7.32 -7.80 -13.06
CA VAL A 447 7.62 -6.72 -14.01
C VAL A 447 6.60 -5.60 -13.82
N LEU A 448 7.06 -4.43 -13.36
CA LEU A 448 6.21 -3.26 -13.18
C LEU A 448 6.41 -2.26 -14.32
N ALA A 449 5.35 -1.99 -15.10
CA ALA A 449 5.35 -1.02 -16.19
C ALA A 449 4.34 0.08 -15.91
N LYS A 450 4.81 1.32 -15.71
CA LYS A 450 3.99 2.49 -15.34
C LYS A 450 3.94 3.48 -16.48
N PHE A 451 2.74 3.78 -16.98
CA PHE A 451 2.53 4.68 -18.12
C PHE A 451 1.73 5.91 -17.71
N TRP A 452 2.29 7.10 -17.95
CA TRP A 452 1.53 8.34 -17.97
C TRP A 452 1.30 8.76 -19.42
N VAL A 453 0.07 8.61 -19.91
CA VAL A 453 -0.30 9.00 -21.28
C VAL A 453 -0.68 10.47 -21.28
N HIS A 454 0.25 11.34 -21.69
CA HIS A 454 0.05 12.78 -21.68
C HIS A 454 -0.58 13.27 -23.00
N ILE A 455 -1.44 14.28 -22.93
CA ILE A 455 -1.94 15.01 -24.11
C ILE A 455 -1.88 16.51 -23.83
N SER A 456 -1.81 17.33 -24.86
CA SER A 456 -1.89 18.77 -24.68
C SER A 456 -3.29 19.21 -24.24
N LYS A 457 -3.37 20.37 -23.59
CA LYS A 457 -4.64 20.98 -23.17
C LYS A 457 -5.57 21.20 -24.37
N ASP A 458 -5.04 21.53 -25.53
CA ASP A 458 -5.83 21.73 -26.75
C ASP A 458 -6.32 20.41 -27.34
N GLU A 459 -5.48 19.37 -27.36
CA GLU A 459 -5.87 18.05 -27.83
C GLU A 459 -6.96 17.43 -26.94
N GLN A 460 -6.89 17.64 -25.63
CA GLN A 460 -7.97 17.23 -24.72
C GLN A 460 -9.31 17.88 -25.11
N TYR A 461 -9.30 19.20 -25.35
CA TYR A 461 -10.51 19.93 -25.73
C TYR A 461 -11.08 19.44 -27.05
N ARG A 462 -10.22 19.25 -28.06
CA ARG A 462 -10.60 18.68 -29.36
C ARG A 462 -11.27 17.31 -29.18
N ARG A 463 -10.71 16.44 -28.33
CA ARG A 463 -11.28 15.12 -28.03
C ARG A 463 -12.58 15.19 -27.23
N PHE A 464 -12.78 16.18 -26.37
CA PHE A 464 -14.04 16.39 -25.66
C PHE A 464 -15.14 16.77 -26.67
N LYS A 465 -14.87 17.73 -27.56
CA LYS A 465 -15.80 18.12 -28.62
C LYS A 465 -16.11 16.97 -29.59
N GLU A 466 -15.12 16.17 -29.97
CA GLU A 466 -15.35 14.96 -30.78
C GLU A 466 -16.23 13.92 -30.06
N ARG A 467 -16.15 13.82 -28.72
CA ARG A 467 -16.99 12.89 -27.95
C ARG A 467 -18.43 13.37 -27.82
N GLU A 468 -18.65 14.68 -27.71
CA GLU A 468 -20.00 15.28 -27.68
C GLU A 468 -20.77 14.97 -28.96
N THR A 469 -20.10 14.95 -30.12
CA THR A 469 -20.74 14.73 -31.42
C THR A 469 -20.97 13.26 -31.76
N ILE A 470 -20.23 12.32 -31.15
CA ILE A 470 -20.32 10.89 -31.45
C ILE A 470 -21.26 10.20 -30.45
N SER A 471 -22.43 9.77 -30.92
CA SER A 471 -23.52 9.20 -30.10
C SER A 471 -23.06 8.12 -29.09
N TYR A 472 -22.26 7.15 -29.53
CA TYR A 472 -21.78 6.05 -28.68
C TYR A 472 -20.57 6.41 -27.77
N LYS A 473 -20.05 7.64 -27.87
CA LYS A 473 -18.98 8.16 -27.01
C LYS A 473 -19.45 9.28 -26.07
N ALA A 474 -20.61 9.88 -26.33
CA ALA A 474 -21.14 11.01 -25.57
C ALA A 474 -21.25 10.71 -24.07
N TRP A 475 -21.67 9.49 -23.70
CA TRP A 475 -21.75 9.04 -22.30
C TRP A 475 -20.42 9.05 -21.53
N LYS A 476 -19.27 9.13 -22.23
CA LYS A 476 -17.93 9.18 -21.62
C LYS A 476 -17.50 10.59 -21.20
N LEU A 477 -18.36 11.60 -21.38
CA LEU A 477 -18.09 12.95 -20.96
C LEU A 477 -19.10 13.33 -19.88
N THR A 478 -18.59 13.78 -18.74
CA THR A 478 -19.35 14.15 -17.55
C THR A 478 -19.02 15.58 -17.15
N ALA A 479 -19.83 16.17 -16.27
CA ALA A 479 -19.52 17.47 -15.68
C ALA A 479 -18.19 17.46 -14.91
N GLU A 480 -17.79 16.31 -14.38
CA GLU A 480 -16.51 16.13 -13.67
C GLU A 480 -15.31 16.31 -14.60
N ASP A 481 -15.37 15.80 -15.83
CA ASP A 481 -14.27 15.95 -16.80
C ASP A 481 -13.95 17.43 -17.10
N TRP A 482 -14.99 18.27 -17.17
CA TRP A 482 -14.84 19.73 -17.36
C TRP A 482 -14.26 20.42 -16.12
N ARG A 483 -14.66 19.98 -14.91
CA ARG A 483 -14.07 20.49 -13.66
C ARG A 483 -12.59 20.11 -13.54
N ASN A 484 -12.24 18.86 -13.83
CA ASN A 484 -10.86 18.37 -13.81
C ASN A 484 -9.98 19.16 -14.78
N ARG A 485 -10.51 19.49 -15.97
CA ARG A 485 -9.83 20.34 -16.96
C ARG A 485 -9.54 21.75 -16.44
N ALA A 486 -10.42 22.33 -15.60
CA ALA A 486 -10.17 23.64 -15.02
C ALA A 486 -8.94 23.63 -14.08
N LYS A 487 -8.66 22.49 -13.45
CA LYS A 487 -7.50 22.25 -12.57
C LYS A 487 -6.28 21.67 -13.31
N TRP A 488 -6.13 21.95 -14.61
CA TRP A 488 -5.06 21.38 -15.45
C TRP A 488 -3.66 21.55 -14.86
N ASP A 489 -3.37 22.74 -14.30
CA ASP A 489 -2.05 23.06 -13.76
C ASP A 489 -1.79 22.34 -12.42
N ASP A 490 -2.82 22.15 -11.59
CA ASP A 490 -2.73 21.37 -10.36
C ASP A 490 -2.38 19.90 -10.65
N TYR A 491 -3.04 19.31 -11.66
CA TYR A 491 -2.70 17.97 -12.14
C TYR A 491 -1.29 17.92 -12.73
N GLY A 492 -0.86 18.95 -13.47
CA GLY A 492 0.50 19.05 -13.99
C GLY A 492 1.56 19.00 -12.88
N ASN A 493 1.35 19.76 -11.80
CA ASN A 493 2.23 19.76 -10.63
C ASN A 493 2.20 18.42 -9.88
N ALA A 494 1.01 17.83 -9.68
CA ALA A 494 0.89 16.52 -9.04
C ALA A 494 1.66 15.43 -9.81
N VAL A 495 1.57 15.43 -11.14
CA VAL A 495 2.29 14.48 -12.01
C VAL A 495 3.79 14.71 -11.97
N HIS A 496 4.23 15.97 -11.93
CA HIS A 496 5.64 16.30 -11.79
C HIS A 496 6.24 15.66 -10.52
N GLU A 497 5.57 15.83 -9.38
CA GLU A 497 6.01 15.24 -8.11
C GLU A 497 5.93 13.72 -8.10
N ILE A 498 4.94 13.11 -8.77
CA ILE A 498 4.87 11.65 -8.93
C ILE A 498 6.09 11.11 -9.66
N VAL A 499 6.46 11.74 -10.77
CA VAL A 499 7.64 11.32 -11.53
C VAL A 499 8.91 11.52 -10.71
N GLU A 500 9.06 12.69 -10.08
CA GLU A 500 10.23 13.01 -9.27
C GLU A 500 10.40 12.03 -8.10
N ARG A 501 9.32 11.70 -7.39
CA ARG A 501 9.38 10.95 -6.13
C ARG A 501 9.22 9.44 -6.30
N THR A 502 8.65 8.96 -7.41
CA THR A 502 8.39 7.53 -7.59
C THR A 502 8.88 6.93 -8.91
N SER A 503 9.53 7.71 -9.78
CA SER A 503 10.25 7.14 -10.93
C SER A 503 11.60 6.56 -10.49
N THR A 504 11.56 5.43 -9.80
CA THR A 504 12.76 4.76 -9.29
C THR A 504 13.45 3.92 -10.36
N THR A 505 14.71 3.52 -10.13
CA THR A 505 15.45 2.60 -11.01
C THR A 505 14.74 1.24 -11.18
N ALA A 506 14.07 0.77 -10.12
CA ALA A 506 13.33 -0.49 -10.12
C ALA A 506 11.97 -0.38 -10.83
N ALA A 507 11.31 0.78 -10.72
CA ALA A 507 10.00 1.04 -11.26
C ALA A 507 9.96 2.44 -11.92
N PRO A 508 10.51 2.61 -13.12
CA PRO A 508 10.52 3.91 -13.78
C PRO A 508 9.14 4.28 -14.32
N TRP A 509 8.84 5.57 -14.34
CA TRP A 509 7.70 6.10 -15.08
C TRP A 509 8.04 6.22 -16.56
N THR A 510 7.13 5.77 -17.42
CA THR A 510 7.17 6.03 -18.86
C THR A 510 6.17 7.12 -19.21
N LEU A 511 6.68 8.31 -19.53
CA LEU A 511 5.88 9.38 -20.11
C LEU A 511 5.63 9.08 -21.59
N VAL A 512 4.36 9.08 -22.00
CA VAL A 512 3.92 8.72 -23.34
C VAL A 512 3.23 9.92 -23.98
N GLU A 513 3.75 10.35 -25.13
CA GLU A 513 3.24 11.42 -25.96
C GLU A 513 1.96 10.92 -26.65
N GLY A 514 0.83 11.28 -26.06
CA GLY A 514 -0.49 10.74 -26.35
C GLY A 514 -1.29 11.52 -27.39
N ASN A 515 -0.76 12.61 -27.94
CA ASN A 515 -1.48 13.46 -28.91
C ASN A 515 -1.89 12.64 -30.13
N ASP A 516 -0.93 11.92 -30.73
CA ASP A 516 -1.25 10.87 -31.68
C ASP A 516 -1.47 9.52 -30.97
N LYS A 517 -2.66 8.96 -31.14
CA LYS A 517 -3.03 7.69 -30.51
C LYS A 517 -2.22 6.52 -31.07
N LYS A 518 -1.80 6.57 -32.35
CA LYS A 518 -1.07 5.49 -33.01
C LYS A 518 0.32 5.36 -32.42
N TYR A 519 1.06 6.47 -32.38
CA TYR A 519 2.37 6.57 -31.74
C TYR A 519 2.33 6.08 -30.30
N ALA A 520 1.41 6.61 -29.48
CA ALA A 520 1.29 6.26 -28.07
C ALA A 520 1.14 4.74 -27.84
N ARG A 521 0.27 4.09 -28.63
CA ARG A 521 0.03 2.63 -28.53
C ARG A 521 1.32 1.84 -28.81
N ILE A 522 2.05 2.19 -29.86
CA ILE A 522 3.29 1.50 -30.23
C ILE A 522 4.38 1.73 -29.17
N LYS A 523 4.55 2.95 -28.67
CA LYS A 523 5.49 3.25 -27.58
C LYS A 523 5.21 2.40 -26.35
N ILE A 524 3.96 2.36 -25.88
CA ILE A 524 3.53 1.54 -24.72
C ILE A 524 3.87 0.07 -24.93
N MET A 525 3.52 -0.51 -26.09
CA MET A 525 3.76 -1.92 -26.36
C MET A 525 5.25 -2.24 -26.46
N ARG A 526 6.06 -1.36 -27.09
CA ARG A 526 7.52 -1.53 -27.18
C ARG A 526 8.18 -1.44 -25.81
N THR A 527 7.77 -0.50 -24.96
CA THR A 527 8.27 -0.38 -23.58
C THR A 527 7.97 -1.64 -22.78
N LEU A 528 6.76 -2.18 -22.88
CA LEU A 528 6.41 -3.42 -22.18
C LEU A 528 7.23 -4.61 -22.69
N CYS A 529 7.42 -4.73 -24.01
CA CYS A 529 8.31 -5.75 -24.58
C CYS A 529 9.72 -5.65 -24.00
N ALA A 530 10.30 -4.44 -23.94
CA ALA A 530 11.63 -4.23 -23.39
C ALA A 530 11.73 -4.60 -21.91
N ALA A 531 10.71 -4.26 -21.10
CA ALA A 531 10.65 -4.61 -19.68
C ALA A 531 10.58 -6.13 -19.46
N LEU A 532 9.73 -6.82 -20.23
CA LEU A 532 9.61 -8.28 -20.19
C LEU A 532 10.92 -8.96 -20.66
N GLU A 533 11.53 -8.47 -21.74
CA GLU A 533 12.82 -8.99 -22.23
C GLU A 533 13.93 -8.85 -21.20
N LYS A 534 14.04 -7.68 -20.56
CA LYS A 534 15.02 -7.45 -19.49
C LYS A 534 14.85 -8.48 -18.37
N ARG A 535 13.62 -8.70 -17.91
CA ARG A 535 13.34 -9.67 -16.84
C ARG A 535 13.65 -11.11 -17.27
N LEU A 536 13.22 -11.50 -18.47
CA LEU A 536 13.42 -12.85 -19.00
C LEU A 536 14.88 -13.16 -19.35
N LYS A 537 15.74 -12.15 -19.51
CA LYS A 537 17.19 -12.32 -19.69
C LYS A 537 17.93 -12.47 -18.36
N GLN A 538 17.59 -11.67 -17.35
CA GLN A 538 18.23 -11.70 -16.02
C GLN A 538 18.25 -13.10 -15.37
N ASP A 539 17.25 -13.94 -15.65
CA ASP A 539 17.19 -15.31 -15.12
C ASP A 539 17.86 -16.36 -16.03
N GLY A 540 18.10 -16.02 -17.31
CA GLY A 540 18.83 -16.87 -18.26
C GLY A 540 20.31 -17.03 -17.88
N ASP A 541 20.92 -15.95 -17.40
CA ASP A 541 22.32 -15.95 -16.93
C ASP A 541 22.47 -16.61 -15.53
N GLY A 542 21.39 -16.65 -14.74
CA GLY A 542 21.38 -17.27 -13.39
C GLY A 542 21.16 -18.80 -13.38
N ARG A 543 20.58 -19.39 -14.43
CA ARG A 543 20.33 -20.85 -14.51
C ARG A 543 21.60 -21.69 -14.73
N GLY A 544 22.74 -21.07 -15.02
CA GLY A 544 24.04 -21.73 -15.03
C GLY A 544 24.58 -22.07 -13.63
N ALA A 545 24.14 -21.36 -12.58
CA ALA A 545 24.67 -21.51 -11.22
C ALA A 545 23.84 -22.45 -10.33
N SER A 546 22.51 -22.54 -10.51
CA SER A 546 21.62 -23.25 -9.59
C SER A 546 21.39 -24.73 -9.91
N LYS A 547 21.77 -25.24 -11.09
CA LYS A 547 21.62 -26.67 -11.43
C LYS A 547 22.69 -27.60 -10.84
N LYS A 548 23.66 -27.07 -10.08
CA LYS A 548 24.75 -27.87 -9.47
C LYS A 548 24.53 -28.24 -8.00
N LYS A 549 23.38 -27.90 -7.39
CA LYS A 549 23.05 -28.31 -6.01
C LYS A 549 21.56 -28.63 -5.89
N ALA A 550 21.18 -29.80 -6.36
CA ALA A 550 19.98 -30.51 -5.93
C ALA A 550 20.42 -31.91 -5.49
#